data_AF-A0A2D4I4B0-F1
#
_entry.id   AF-A0A2D4I4B0-F1
#
_cell.length_a   1.000
_cell.length_b   1.000
_cell.length_c   1.000
_cell.angle_alpha   90.00
_cell.angle_beta   90.00
_cell.angle_gamma   90.00
#
_symmetry.space_group_name_H-M   'P 1'
#
loop_
_entity.id
_entity.type
_entity.pdbx_description
1 polymer ?
#
loop_
_entity_poly.entity_id
_entity_poly.type
_entity_poly.pdbx_seq_one_letter_code
_entity_poly.pdbx_strand_id
1 'polypeptide(L)'
;MAISLCQTFKLSLRPVFESLTFKCIKLQFGGEAVLAEAWDWLAANQLSSVITTKKNSATDEAWRLLASYLDKYKSENSPYHRCVINKLLSHGVPLPNWLINSYKKVDAAELLRLYLNYDLLEEAVDLVLEYVDALLGKGHDYFGIEFPLSATTPIVWLPYSAIDQLLQVLGENTTNHHNTMLYQKVRDKLEVYQKQVDKATRVHLLYCRN
;
A
#
# COMPACT_ATOMS: atom_id res chain seq x y z
N MET A 1 -8.49 -22.56 -11.88
CA MET A 1 -8.13 -23.07 -13.24
C MET A 1 -7.18 -22.13 -14.01
N ALA A 2 -7.41 -20.81 -14.02
CA ALA A 2 -6.52 -19.87 -14.73
C ALA A 2 -5.10 -19.78 -14.14
N ILE A 3 -4.97 -19.83 -12.80
CA ILE A 3 -3.66 -19.79 -12.13
C ILE A 3 -2.83 -21.04 -12.44
N SER A 4 -3.43 -22.23 -12.33
CA SER A 4 -2.75 -23.49 -12.66
C SER A 4 -2.26 -23.50 -14.11
N LEU A 5 -3.05 -22.95 -15.05
CA LEU A 5 -2.64 -22.80 -16.44
C LEU A 5 -1.43 -21.85 -16.57
N CYS A 6 -1.49 -20.66 -15.97
CA CYS A 6 -0.39 -19.71 -16.01
C CYS A 6 0.89 -20.27 -15.39
N GLN A 7 0.78 -21.04 -14.30
CA GLN A 7 1.93 -21.71 -13.69
C GLN A 7 2.52 -22.80 -14.59
N THR A 8 1.68 -23.64 -15.19
CA THR A 8 2.12 -24.70 -16.12
C THR A 8 2.87 -24.13 -17.33
N PHE A 9 2.37 -23.01 -17.88
CA PHE A 9 2.95 -22.38 -19.06
C PHE A 9 3.89 -21.21 -18.76
N LYS A 10 4.23 -20.98 -17.48
CA LYS A 10 5.08 -19.86 -17.02
C LYS A 10 4.63 -18.47 -17.52
N LEU A 11 3.32 -18.27 -17.64
CA LEU A 11 2.73 -16.99 -18.03
C LEU A 11 2.62 -16.05 -16.82
N SER A 12 2.59 -14.75 -17.09
CA SER A 12 2.39 -13.73 -16.05
C SER A 12 1.04 -13.91 -15.35
N LEU A 13 1.03 -13.89 -14.02
CA LEU A 13 -0.21 -13.92 -13.24
C LEU A 13 -0.91 -12.55 -13.18
N ARG A 14 -0.30 -11.47 -13.68
CA ARG A 14 -0.88 -10.12 -13.61
C ARG A 14 -2.31 -10.06 -14.19
N PRO A 15 -2.61 -10.56 -15.41
CA PRO A 15 -3.97 -10.48 -15.95
C PRO A 15 -4.99 -11.26 -15.11
N VAL A 16 -4.55 -12.30 -14.40
CA VAL A 16 -5.41 -13.08 -13.50
C VAL A 16 -5.77 -12.24 -12.28
N PHE A 17 -4.80 -11.54 -11.67
CA PHE A 17 -5.06 -10.63 -10.56
C PHE A 17 -5.94 -9.45 -10.99
N GLU A 18 -5.70 -8.83 -12.15
CA GLU A 18 -6.55 -7.74 -12.66
C GLU A 18 -8.00 -8.19 -12.87
N SER A 19 -8.18 -9.38 -13.45
CA SER A 19 -9.51 -9.96 -13.69
C SER A 19 -10.22 -10.29 -12.36
N LEU A 20 -9.48 -10.84 -11.40
CA LEU A 20 -9.99 -11.15 -10.06
C LEU A 20 -10.42 -9.87 -9.33
N THR A 21 -9.56 -8.86 -9.30
CA THR A 21 -9.86 -7.55 -8.71
C THR A 21 -11.07 -6.90 -9.38
N PHE A 22 -11.15 -6.94 -10.71
CA PHE A 22 -12.30 -6.39 -11.42
C PHE A 22 -13.60 -7.12 -11.07
N LYS A 23 -13.57 -8.44 -10.86
CA LYS A 23 -14.73 -9.20 -10.39
C LYS A 23 -15.12 -8.81 -8.96
N CYS A 24 -14.15 -8.59 -8.05
CA CYS A 24 -14.42 -8.07 -6.70
C CYS A 24 -15.12 -6.70 -6.74
N ILE A 25 -14.64 -5.77 -7.57
CA ILE A 25 -15.26 -4.45 -7.79
C ILE A 25 -16.69 -4.62 -8.30
N LYS A 26 -16.89 -5.46 -9.33
CA LYS A 26 -18.23 -5.73 -9.90
C LYS A 26 -19.20 -6.32 -8.87
N LEU A 27 -18.72 -7.13 -7.93
CA LEU A 27 -19.56 -7.68 -6.87
C LEU A 27 -19.91 -6.64 -5.81
N GLN A 28 -18.99 -5.73 -5.50
CA GLN A 28 -19.21 -4.67 -4.52
C GLN A 28 -20.24 -3.64 -4.98
N PHE A 29 -20.23 -3.28 -6.26
CA PHE A 29 -21.14 -2.26 -6.83
C PHE A 29 -22.24 -2.86 -7.73
N GLY A 30 -22.31 -4.19 -7.82
CA GLY A 30 -23.25 -4.90 -8.67
C GLY A 30 -24.62 -5.08 -8.00
N GLY A 31 -25.66 -5.25 -8.84
CA GLY A 31 -27.00 -5.60 -8.37
C GLY A 31 -27.17 -7.10 -8.09
N GLU A 32 -28.37 -7.48 -7.65
CA GLU A 32 -28.72 -8.84 -7.23
C GLU A 32 -28.39 -9.92 -8.28
N ALA A 33 -28.53 -9.63 -9.57
CA ALA A 33 -28.19 -10.55 -10.65
C ALA A 33 -26.71 -10.95 -10.65
N VAL A 34 -25.80 -10.02 -10.33
CA VAL A 34 -24.35 -10.29 -10.26
C VAL A 34 -24.02 -11.11 -9.00
N LEU A 35 -24.77 -10.89 -7.93
CA LEU A 35 -24.63 -11.63 -6.67
C LEU A 35 -25.13 -13.08 -6.79
N ALA A 36 -26.15 -13.33 -7.62
CA ALA A 36 -26.67 -14.68 -7.86
C ALA A 36 -25.61 -15.63 -8.43
N GLU A 37 -24.79 -15.15 -9.37
CA GLU A 37 -23.69 -15.92 -9.98
C GLU A 37 -22.39 -15.90 -9.16
N ALA A 38 -22.35 -15.12 -8.07
CA ALA A 38 -21.12 -14.90 -7.31
C ALA A 38 -20.63 -16.17 -6.62
N TRP A 39 -21.55 -16.96 -6.06
CA TRP A 39 -21.22 -18.18 -5.34
C TRP A 39 -20.70 -19.29 -6.26
N ASP A 40 -21.28 -19.45 -7.45
CA ASP A 40 -20.80 -20.40 -8.45
C ASP A 40 -19.39 -20.04 -8.92
N TRP A 41 -19.16 -18.74 -9.18
CA TRP A 41 -17.83 -18.24 -9.52
C TRP A 41 -16.83 -18.44 -8.38
N LEU A 42 -17.21 -18.18 -7.13
CA LEU A 42 -16.35 -18.42 -5.97
C LEU A 42 -16.01 -19.90 -5.84
N ALA A 43 -17.00 -20.79 -5.93
CA ALA A 43 -16.79 -22.24 -5.83
C ALA A 43 -15.79 -22.74 -6.89
N ALA A 44 -15.83 -22.21 -8.11
CA ALA A 44 -14.88 -22.55 -9.18
C ALA A 44 -13.43 -22.07 -8.92
N ASN A 45 -13.23 -21.11 -8.01
CA ASN A 45 -11.91 -20.53 -7.68
C ASN A 45 -11.43 -20.85 -6.26
N GLN A 46 -12.26 -21.40 -5.40
CA GLN A 46 -11.89 -21.72 -4.02
C GLN A 46 -10.83 -22.84 -3.98
N LEU A 47 -9.69 -22.53 -3.35
CA LEU A 47 -8.65 -23.49 -2.98
C LEU A 47 -9.01 -24.20 -1.68
N SER A 48 -10.16 -24.90 -1.58
CA SER A 48 -10.53 -25.81 -0.47
C SER A 48 -10.40 -25.34 1.01
N SER A 49 -9.94 -24.11 1.30
CA SER A 49 -9.61 -23.61 2.64
C SER A 49 -10.49 -22.43 3.08
N VAL A 50 -11.42 -22.03 2.23
CA VAL A 50 -12.40 -20.98 2.50
C VAL A 50 -13.52 -21.61 3.32
N ILE A 51 -13.43 -21.46 4.64
CA ILE A 51 -14.53 -21.84 5.54
C ILE A 51 -15.67 -20.86 5.26
N THR A 52 -16.72 -21.34 4.59
CA THR A 52 -18.00 -20.64 4.47
C THR A 52 -18.65 -20.59 5.85
N THR A 53 -18.34 -19.56 6.63
CA THR A 53 -19.11 -19.25 7.82
C THR A 53 -20.40 -18.57 7.38
N LYS A 54 -21.54 -18.94 7.96
CA LYS A 54 -22.92 -18.49 7.62
C LYS A 54 -23.17 -16.96 7.70
N LYS A 55 -22.13 -16.14 7.89
CA LYS A 55 -22.22 -14.70 8.22
C LYS A 55 -21.56 -13.77 7.20
N ASN A 56 -20.81 -14.29 6.23
CA ASN A 56 -20.07 -13.47 5.26
C ASN A 56 -20.81 -13.37 3.92
N SER A 57 -20.83 -12.18 3.31
CA SER A 57 -21.42 -11.99 1.98
C SER A 57 -20.51 -12.58 0.88
N ALA A 58 -21.07 -12.83 -0.31
CA ALA A 58 -20.28 -13.27 -1.46
C ALA A 58 -19.17 -12.25 -1.83
N THR A 59 -19.44 -10.96 -1.62
CA THR A 59 -18.47 -9.88 -1.82
C THR A 59 -17.31 -10.00 -0.84
N ASP A 60 -17.58 -10.22 0.45
CA ASP A 60 -16.54 -10.40 1.46
C ASP A 60 -15.65 -11.61 1.13
N GLU A 61 -16.26 -12.69 0.67
CA GLU A 61 -15.53 -13.90 0.30
C GLU A 61 -14.66 -13.70 -0.95
N ALA A 62 -15.12 -12.90 -1.92
CA ALA A 62 -14.33 -12.54 -3.08
C ALA A 62 -13.08 -11.72 -2.70
N TRP A 63 -13.22 -10.77 -1.78
CA TRP A 63 -12.08 -10.01 -1.25
C TRP A 63 -11.12 -10.90 -0.46
N ARG A 64 -11.64 -11.82 0.36
CA ARG A 64 -10.83 -12.78 1.11
C ARG A 64 -10.04 -13.71 0.17
N LEU A 65 -10.66 -14.16 -0.92
CA LEU A 65 -10.01 -14.95 -1.95
C LEU A 65 -8.85 -14.17 -2.58
N LEU A 66 -9.07 -12.91 -2.99
CA LEU A 66 -8.03 -12.05 -3.55
C LEU A 66 -6.85 -11.87 -2.57
N ALA A 67 -7.13 -11.61 -1.29
CA ALA A 67 -6.10 -11.48 -0.26
C ALA A 67 -5.27 -12.77 -0.14
N SER A 68 -5.95 -13.93 -0.06
CA SER A 68 -5.29 -15.24 0.03
C SER A 68 -4.38 -15.55 -1.17
N TYR A 69 -4.77 -15.10 -2.37
CA TYR A 69 -3.99 -15.30 -3.58
C TYR A 69 -2.75 -14.40 -3.61
N LEU A 70 -2.90 -13.13 -3.20
CA LEU A 70 -1.76 -12.22 -3.07
C LEU A 70 -0.75 -12.73 -2.04
N ASP A 71 -1.22 -13.32 -0.95
CA ASP A 71 -0.37 -13.94 0.05
C ASP A 71 0.32 -15.23 -0.45
N LYS A 72 -0.39 -16.06 -1.20
CA LYS A 72 0.14 -17.32 -1.74
C LYS A 72 1.18 -17.10 -2.84
N TYR A 73 1.00 -16.08 -3.68
CA TYR A 73 1.86 -15.82 -4.85
C TYR A 73 2.77 -14.60 -4.66
N LYS A 74 3.43 -14.51 -3.49
CA LYS A 74 4.44 -13.47 -3.24
C LYS A 74 5.57 -13.59 -4.27
N SER A 75 5.97 -12.44 -4.81
CA SER A 75 7.07 -12.30 -5.75
C SER A 75 7.90 -11.09 -5.36
N GLU A 76 9.16 -11.08 -5.81
CA GLU A 76 10.08 -9.98 -5.59
C GLU A 76 9.46 -8.66 -6.09
N ASN A 77 9.55 -7.61 -5.27
CA ASN A 77 8.95 -6.28 -5.53
C ASN A 77 7.40 -6.25 -5.62
N SER A 78 6.71 -7.33 -5.22
CA SER A 78 5.24 -7.46 -5.18
C SER A 78 4.48 -6.85 -6.38
N PRO A 79 4.83 -7.19 -7.63
CA PRO A 79 4.17 -6.66 -8.84
C PRO A 79 2.66 -6.92 -8.87
N TYR A 80 2.18 -7.98 -8.21
CA TYR A 80 0.76 -8.29 -8.12
C TYR A 80 0.01 -7.33 -7.19
N HIS A 81 0.61 -6.93 -6.07
CA HIS A 81 0.01 -5.92 -5.19
C HIS A 81 -0.11 -4.58 -5.93
N ARG A 82 0.96 -4.13 -6.59
CA ARG A 82 0.94 -2.91 -7.41
C ARG A 82 -0.14 -2.95 -8.48
N CYS A 83 -0.28 -4.08 -9.18
CA CYS A 83 -1.27 -4.30 -10.21
C CYS A 83 -2.71 -4.21 -9.67
N VAL A 84 -2.99 -4.87 -8.54
CA VAL A 84 -4.29 -4.79 -7.85
C VAL A 84 -4.59 -3.36 -7.39
N ILE A 85 -3.63 -2.69 -6.76
CA ILE A 85 -3.78 -1.30 -6.28
C ILE A 85 -4.08 -0.37 -7.44
N ASN A 86 -3.29 -0.40 -8.52
CA ASN A 86 -3.56 0.40 -9.72
C ASN A 86 -4.96 0.14 -10.27
N LYS A 87 -5.38 -1.13 -10.31
CA LYS A 87 -6.71 -1.46 -10.81
C LYS A 87 -7.80 -0.85 -9.93
N LEU A 88 -7.69 -0.93 -8.60
CA LEU A 88 -8.65 -0.33 -7.67
C LEU A 88 -8.73 1.19 -7.83
N LEU A 89 -7.57 1.86 -7.82
CA LEU A 89 -7.48 3.32 -7.94
C LEU A 89 -8.00 3.81 -9.29
N SER A 90 -7.71 3.10 -10.39
CA SER A 90 -8.25 3.42 -11.73
C SER A 90 -9.78 3.32 -11.82
N HIS A 91 -10.41 2.59 -10.91
CA HIS A 91 -11.87 2.46 -10.80
C HIS A 91 -12.47 3.34 -9.70
N GLY A 92 -11.66 4.20 -9.04
CA GLY A 92 -12.11 5.06 -7.95
C GLY A 92 -12.53 4.30 -6.69
N VAL A 93 -12.04 3.07 -6.51
CA VAL A 93 -12.39 2.22 -5.37
C VAL A 93 -11.35 2.42 -4.27
N PRO A 94 -11.76 2.73 -3.02
CA PRO A 94 -10.82 2.89 -1.93
C PRO A 94 -10.08 1.59 -1.65
N LEU A 95 -8.80 1.70 -1.29
CA LEU A 95 -7.96 0.54 -1.02
C LEU A 95 -8.36 -0.12 0.31
N PRO A 96 -8.55 -1.44 0.36
CA PRO A 96 -8.78 -2.14 1.62
C PRO A 96 -7.56 -2.02 2.57
N ASN A 97 -7.81 -1.83 3.87
CA ASN A 97 -6.75 -1.69 4.88
C ASN A 97 -5.73 -2.84 4.88
N TRP A 98 -6.19 -4.08 4.66
CA TRP A 98 -5.29 -5.24 4.59
C TRP A 98 -4.30 -5.14 3.43
N LEU A 99 -4.70 -4.53 2.29
CA LEU A 99 -3.88 -4.37 1.11
C LEU A 99 -2.83 -3.27 1.32
N ILE A 100 -3.26 -2.15 1.90
CA ILE A 100 -2.38 -1.04 2.30
C ILE A 100 -1.30 -1.57 3.26
N ASN A 101 -1.72 -2.25 4.33
CA ASN A 101 -0.81 -2.76 5.36
C ASN A 101 0.15 -3.83 4.83
N SER A 102 -0.30 -4.67 3.89
CA SER A 102 0.58 -5.63 3.22
C SER A 102 1.63 -4.91 2.37
N TYR A 103 1.21 -3.92 1.57
CA TYR A 103 2.09 -3.26 0.62
C TYR A 103 3.06 -2.24 1.27
N LYS A 104 2.66 -1.60 2.37
CA LYS A 104 3.53 -0.74 3.20
C LYS A 104 4.82 -1.45 3.63
N LYS A 105 4.74 -2.76 3.92
CA LYS A 105 5.88 -3.60 4.32
C LYS A 105 6.82 -3.95 3.16
N VAL A 106 6.36 -3.77 1.92
CA VAL A 106 7.13 -4.13 0.73
C VAL A 106 7.73 -2.89 0.07
N ASP A 107 6.90 -1.90 -0.25
CA ASP A 107 7.34 -0.68 -0.94
C ASP A 107 6.40 0.50 -0.65
N ALA A 108 6.65 1.16 0.48
CA ALA A 108 5.92 2.37 0.87
C ALA A 108 6.17 3.55 -0.08
N ALA A 109 7.34 3.60 -0.73
CA ALA A 109 7.68 4.68 -1.66
C ALA A 109 6.88 4.58 -2.96
N GLU A 110 6.69 3.36 -3.49
CA GLU A 110 5.81 3.14 -4.64
C GLU A 110 4.34 3.38 -4.28
N LEU A 111 3.90 3.02 -3.07
CA LEU A 111 2.55 3.34 -2.62
C LEU A 111 2.30 4.86 -2.60
N LEU A 112 3.28 5.65 -2.13
CA LEU A 112 3.20 7.10 -2.16
C LEU A 112 3.08 7.63 -3.60
N ARG A 113 3.90 7.12 -4.53
CA ARG A 113 3.81 7.47 -5.95
C ARG A 113 2.45 7.11 -6.55
N LEU A 114 1.88 5.97 -6.15
CA LEU A 114 0.54 5.57 -6.60
C LEU A 114 -0.52 6.56 -6.11
N TYR A 115 -0.54 6.95 -4.84
CA TYR A 115 -1.49 7.95 -4.35
C TYR A 115 -1.37 9.29 -5.09
N LEU A 116 -0.14 9.75 -5.34
CA LEU A 116 0.09 10.97 -6.13
C LEU A 116 -0.43 10.86 -7.57
N ASN A 117 -0.25 9.71 -8.23
CA ASN A 117 -0.71 9.50 -9.60
C ASN A 117 -2.24 9.50 -9.76
N TYR A 118 -2.99 9.30 -8.66
CA TYR A 118 -4.46 9.33 -8.65
C TYR A 118 -5.01 10.51 -7.84
N ASP A 119 -4.18 11.53 -7.57
CA ASP A 119 -4.55 12.75 -6.84
C ASP A 119 -5.13 12.51 -5.42
N LEU A 120 -4.76 11.40 -4.79
CA LEU A 120 -5.14 11.03 -3.43
C LEU A 120 -4.20 11.70 -2.40
N LEU A 121 -4.33 13.02 -2.27
CA LEU A 121 -3.40 13.84 -1.51
C LEU A 121 -3.47 13.61 0.01
N GLU A 122 -4.67 13.35 0.55
CA GLU A 122 -4.84 13.11 1.99
C GLU A 122 -4.17 11.80 2.41
N GLU A 123 -4.41 10.74 1.65
CA GLU A 123 -3.83 9.42 1.86
C GLU A 123 -2.31 9.44 1.67
N ALA A 124 -1.82 10.24 0.71
CA ALA A 124 -0.39 10.47 0.52
C ALA A 124 0.24 11.18 1.73
N VAL A 125 -0.41 12.20 2.27
CA VAL A 125 0.06 12.93 3.47
C VAL A 125 0.09 12.00 4.67
N ASP A 126 -1.01 11.29 4.94
CA ASP A 126 -1.08 10.36 6.07
C ASP A 126 0.00 9.27 5.97
N LEU A 127 0.23 8.73 4.77
CA LEU A 127 1.30 7.76 4.52
C LEU A 127 2.68 8.34 4.84
N VAL A 128 2.98 9.58 4.42
CA VAL A 128 4.26 10.24 4.71
C VAL A 128 4.43 10.47 6.21
N LEU A 129 3.38 10.93 6.91
CA LEU A 129 3.43 11.16 8.35
C LEU A 129 3.73 9.87 9.11
N GLU A 130 3.02 8.80 8.78
CA GLU A 130 3.25 7.47 9.36
C GLU A 130 4.63 6.92 9.01
N TYR A 131 5.10 7.10 7.78
CA TYR A 131 6.41 6.60 7.35
C TYR A 131 7.56 7.31 8.07
N VAL A 132 7.45 8.63 8.26
CA VAL A 132 8.42 9.38 9.05
C VAL A 132 8.40 8.93 10.52
N ASP A 133 7.22 8.70 11.11
CA ASP A 133 7.12 8.14 12.46
C ASP A 133 7.78 6.75 12.56
N ALA A 134 7.58 5.89 11.57
CA ALA A 134 8.19 4.58 11.48
C ALA A 134 9.73 4.67 11.44
N LEU A 135 10.28 5.59 10.65
CA LEU A 135 11.73 5.83 10.62
C LEU A 135 12.27 6.37 11.95
N LEU A 136 11.47 7.13 12.70
CA LEU A 136 11.80 7.59 14.05
C LEU A 136 11.55 6.53 15.14
N GLY A 137 11.20 5.30 14.76
CA GLY A 137 11.03 4.15 15.66
C GLY A 137 9.61 3.91 16.14
N LYS A 138 8.61 4.66 15.68
CA LYS A 138 7.21 4.47 16.06
C LYS A 138 6.48 3.65 14.99
N GLY A 139 6.14 2.40 15.29
CA GLY A 139 5.40 1.56 14.35
C GLY A 139 6.21 1.11 13.14
N HIS A 140 7.54 0.99 13.29
CA HIS A 140 8.45 0.56 12.24
C HIS A 140 8.11 -0.83 11.66
N ASP A 141 7.53 -1.73 12.48
CA ASP A 141 7.04 -3.05 12.07
C ASP A 141 5.94 -3.00 11.00
N TYR A 142 5.15 -1.92 10.94
CA TYR A 142 4.10 -1.75 9.93
C TYR A 142 4.68 -1.45 8.54
N PHE A 143 5.93 -1.01 8.47
CA PHE A 143 6.63 -0.65 7.23
C PHE A 143 7.76 -1.62 6.87
N GLY A 144 7.93 -2.70 7.63
CA GLY A 144 9.01 -3.67 7.38
C GLY A 144 10.41 -3.10 7.64
N ILE A 145 10.51 -2.04 8.43
CA ILE A 145 11.79 -1.41 8.77
C ILE A 145 12.38 -2.18 9.97
N GLU A 146 13.46 -2.93 9.72
CA GLU A 146 14.15 -3.71 10.77
C GLU A 146 14.89 -2.81 11.76
N PHE A 147 15.55 -1.78 11.23
CA PHE A 147 16.38 -0.86 12.02
C PHE A 147 15.91 0.57 11.79
N PRO A 148 15.06 1.12 12.68
CA PRO A 148 14.74 2.54 12.65
C PRO A 148 16.00 3.38 12.95
N LEU A 149 15.89 4.70 12.78
CA LEU A 149 16.99 5.65 12.97
C LEU A 149 17.65 5.43 14.35
N SER A 150 18.90 5.00 14.34
CA SER A 150 19.73 4.84 15.52
C SER A 150 21.15 5.37 15.24
N ALA A 151 21.90 5.67 16.30
CA ALA A 151 23.27 6.15 16.21
C ALA A 151 24.26 5.07 15.72
N THR A 152 23.82 3.82 15.55
CA THR A 152 24.67 2.67 15.24
C THR A 152 24.25 1.91 13.98
N THR A 153 23.15 2.31 13.33
CA THR A 153 22.57 1.59 12.18
C THR A 153 22.64 2.42 10.89
N PRO A 154 22.72 1.77 9.72
CA PRO A 154 22.71 2.48 8.45
C PRO A 154 21.39 3.25 8.27
N ILE A 155 21.50 4.48 7.77
CA ILE A 155 20.37 5.42 7.62
C ILE A 155 19.40 4.88 6.57
N VAL A 156 18.16 4.61 6.97
CA VAL A 156 17.05 4.38 6.04
C VAL A 156 16.57 5.74 5.52
N TRP A 157 16.61 5.92 4.20
CA TRP A 157 16.32 7.19 3.55
C TRP A 157 14.85 7.34 3.17
N LEU A 158 14.36 8.58 3.23
CA LEU A 158 13.04 8.96 2.74
C LEU A 158 12.97 8.94 1.20
N PRO A 159 11.80 8.67 0.60
CA PRO A 159 11.57 8.85 -0.83
C PRO A 159 11.40 10.35 -1.15
N TYR A 160 12.48 11.13 -1.05
CA TYR A 160 12.43 12.59 -1.17
C TYR A 160 11.77 13.08 -2.46
N SER A 161 12.04 12.46 -3.61
CA SER A 161 11.44 12.89 -4.87
C SER A 161 9.91 12.85 -4.84
N ALA A 162 9.31 11.82 -4.23
CA ALA A 162 7.86 11.71 -4.11
C ALA A 162 7.31 12.67 -3.05
N ILE A 163 8.05 12.91 -1.96
CA ILE A 163 7.66 13.87 -0.92
C ILE A 163 7.73 15.31 -1.45
N ASP A 164 8.76 15.65 -2.21
CA ASP A 164 8.92 16.95 -2.84
C ASP A 164 7.81 17.20 -3.85
N GLN A 165 7.46 16.18 -4.64
CA GLN A 165 6.30 16.24 -5.53
C GLN A 165 4.99 16.47 -4.74
N LEU A 166 4.78 15.76 -3.63
CA LEU A 166 3.60 15.98 -2.77
C LEU A 166 3.55 17.44 -2.24
N LEU A 167 4.68 17.94 -1.73
CA LEU A 167 4.78 19.30 -1.22
C LEU A 167 4.53 20.34 -2.32
N GLN A 168 5.02 20.09 -3.54
CA GLN A 168 4.76 20.95 -4.69
C GLN A 168 3.26 20.97 -5.02
N VAL A 169 2.62 19.81 -5.18
CA VAL A 169 1.19 19.72 -5.53
C VAL A 169 0.31 20.38 -4.45
N LEU A 170 0.63 20.18 -3.17
CA LEU A 170 -0.07 20.84 -2.06
C LEU A 170 0.14 22.36 -2.06
N GLY A 171 1.33 22.82 -2.43
CA GLY A 171 1.71 24.23 -2.46
C GLY A 171 1.20 25.02 -3.66
N GLU A 172 0.91 24.38 -4.80
CA GLU A 172 0.41 25.03 -6.01
C GLU A 172 -1.00 25.63 -5.84
N ASN A 173 -1.79 25.11 -4.89
CA ASN A 173 -3.17 25.54 -4.65
C ASN A 173 -3.32 26.26 -3.29
N THR A 174 -2.61 27.37 -3.11
CA THR A 174 -2.62 28.16 -1.86
C THR A 174 -3.98 28.75 -1.50
N THR A 175 -4.94 28.77 -2.44
CA THR A 175 -6.32 29.16 -2.19
C THR A 175 -7.10 28.12 -1.40
N ASN A 176 -6.68 26.85 -1.45
CA ASN A 176 -7.28 25.79 -0.67
C ASN A 176 -6.65 25.74 0.73
N HIS A 177 -7.39 26.21 1.72
CA HIS A 177 -6.95 26.20 3.11
C HIS A 177 -6.59 24.78 3.60
N HIS A 178 -7.33 23.76 3.15
CA HIS A 178 -7.07 22.36 3.50
C HIS A 178 -5.70 21.90 2.99
N ASN A 179 -5.38 22.17 1.72
CA ASN A 179 -4.06 21.83 1.15
C ASN A 179 -2.92 22.54 1.87
N THR A 180 -3.15 23.80 2.28
CA THR A 180 -2.19 24.56 3.08
C THR A 180 -1.95 23.92 4.45
N MET A 181 -3.02 23.44 5.11
CA MET A 181 -2.90 22.71 6.38
C MET A 181 -2.15 21.39 6.21
N LEU A 182 -2.45 20.62 5.16
CA LEU A 182 -1.75 19.36 4.85
C LEU A 182 -0.26 19.59 4.54
N TYR A 183 0.04 20.63 3.75
CA TYR A 183 1.41 21.05 3.45
C TYR A 183 2.18 21.34 4.73
N GLN A 184 1.59 22.13 5.64
CA GLN A 184 2.23 22.50 6.91
C GLN A 184 2.49 21.26 7.77
N LYS A 185 1.53 20.34 7.87
CA LYS A 185 1.71 19.08 8.62
C LYS A 185 2.91 18.29 8.13
N VAL A 186 3.06 18.12 6.80
CA VAL A 186 4.19 17.38 6.22
C VAL A 186 5.49 18.12 6.49
N ARG A 187 5.54 19.44 6.30
CA ARG A 187 6.74 20.24 6.57
C ARG A 187 7.19 20.15 8.02
N ASP A 188 6.28 20.35 8.96
CA ASP A 188 6.58 20.26 10.41
C ASP A 188 7.15 18.88 10.76
N LYS A 189 6.58 17.82 10.18
CA LYS A 189 7.04 16.45 10.40
C LYS A 189 8.44 16.21 9.85
N LEU A 190 8.73 16.72 8.65
CA LEU A 190 10.05 16.59 8.02
C LEU A 190 11.12 17.38 8.79
N GLU A 191 10.79 18.56 9.32
CA GLU A 191 11.70 19.33 10.17
C GLU A 191 12.07 18.58 11.45
N VAL A 192 11.10 17.88 12.06
CA VAL A 192 11.37 17.02 13.22
C VAL A 192 12.31 15.88 12.83
N TYR A 193 12.06 15.22 11.70
CA TYR A 193 12.92 14.15 11.19
C TYR A 193 14.36 14.63 10.94
N GLN A 194 14.53 15.74 10.21
CA GLN A 194 15.84 16.32 9.89
C GLN A 194 16.64 16.62 11.17
N LYS A 195 16.02 17.23 12.19
CA LYS A 195 16.68 17.50 13.47
C LYS A 195 17.16 16.22 14.17
N GLN A 196 16.38 15.13 14.10
CA GLN A 196 16.77 13.85 14.70
C GLN A 196 17.89 13.17 13.92
N VAL A 197 17.85 13.21 12.58
CA VAL A 197 18.91 12.70 11.71
C VAL A 197 20.22 13.45 11.95
N ASP A 198 20.19 14.78 12.05
CA ASP A 198 21.37 15.59 12.34
C ASP A 198 21.99 15.22 13.69
N LYS A 199 21.15 15.04 14.72
CA LYS A 199 21.59 14.63 16.05
C LYS A 199 22.22 13.22 16.02
N ALA A 200 21.55 12.25 15.40
CA ALA A 200 22.02 10.87 15.30
C ALA A 200 23.34 10.79 14.53
N THR A 201 23.45 11.53 13.42
CA THR A 201 24.67 11.60 12.59
C THR A 201 25.85 12.18 13.38
N ARG A 202 25.64 13.27 14.13
CA ARG A 202 26.69 13.85 15.00
C ARG A 202 27.17 12.86 16.06
N VAL A 203 26.25 12.12 16.69
CA VAL A 203 26.59 11.11 17.70
C VAL A 203 27.34 9.94 17.08
N HIS A 204 26.92 9.46 15.91
CA HIS A 204 27.59 8.39 15.19
C HIS A 204 29.04 8.77 14.82
N LEU A 205 29.24 9.98 14.28
CA LEU A 205 30.58 10.49 13.94
C LEU A 205 31.51 10.63 15.15
N LEU A 206 30.97 10.91 16.33
CA LEU A 206 31.74 10.92 17.58
C LEU A 206 32.14 9.49 18.00
N TYR A 207 31.27 8.51 17.79
CA TYR A 207 31.52 7.11 18.16
C TYR A 207 32.55 6.44 17.24
N CYS A 208 32.54 6.75 15.94
CA CYS A 208 33.50 6.23 14.96
C CYS A 208 34.90 6.87 15.01
N ARG A 209 35.10 7.89 15.86
CA ARG A 209 36.40 8.58 16.05
C ARG A 209 37.23 8.02 17.21
N ASN A 210 36.67 7.12 18.02
CA ASN A 210 37.36 6.37 19.07
C ASN A 210 37.59 4.93 18.64
#